data_AF-A0A3M1JJW0-F1
#
_entry.id   AF-A0A3M1JJW0-F1
#
_cell.length_a   1.000
_cell.length_b   1.000
_cell.length_c   1.000
_cell.angle_alpha   90.00
_cell.angle_beta   90.00
_cell.angle_gamma   90.00
#
_symmetry.space_group_name_H-M   'P 1'
#
loop_
_entity.id
_entity.type
_entity.pdbx_description
1 polymer ?
#
loop_
_entity_poly.entity_id
_entity_poly.type
_entity_poly.pdbx_seq_one_letter_code
_entity_poly.pdbx_strand_id
1 'polypeptide(L)'
;TSHTTDAKIFQVVQNNSDGLVKVNDANGNTSVQLDGYSGGSSFVMSKLGVGTSSPQDALQVNGGALLKDRLRLMRTSGPNYVDFNSGQNLVFRSIDTTDANAATRMIIQTNGNIGVNNTAPDAKLSVDADADGDLINVHTSYTSDAKIFQVYQSGTNGYLRLNDGFGNNIIQLAGYSQGSSYFYNSNVGIGTTSPATKLDIEDSADPVVRMGRADGTYWNQKVTGNNSFNYQLQYNGSTFFEMHGDGGGWMQGSLAQNSDRRLKRNIETIPSALKTISQLRGVKYQWRQDEFPNRHFDAKTHLGFVAQEIERVLPELVSEGSDGYKSVTYNGIMPILVEAVKEQQQQIETLQAQNEALAESLRQIQAQLNQLMEGSGTR
;
A
#
# COMPACT_ATOMS: atom_id res chain seq x y z
N THR A 1 76.77 -53.30 30.02
CA THR A 1 75.34 -52.92 30.01
C THR A 1 75.22 -51.55 30.64
N SER A 2 75.19 -50.50 29.82
CA SER A 2 75.18 -49.10 30.27
C SER A 2 73.78 -48.68 30.72
N HIS A 3 73.61 -48.38 32.01
CA HIS A 3 72.44 -47.67 32.52
C HIS A 3 72.63 -46.17 32.28
N THR A 4 72.03 -45.66 31.21
CA THR A 4 71.81 -44.23 30.99
C THR A 4 70.69 -43.77 31.92
N THR A 5 71.01 -42.88 32.88
CA THR A 5 70.10 -41.94 33.56
C THR A 5 68.62 -42.34 33.60
N ASP A 6 68.16 -42.95 34.69
CA ASP A 6 66.74 -43.16 34.95
C ASP A 6 66.01 -41.81 35.03
N ALA A 7 65.44 -41.37 33.91
CA ALA A 7 64.50 -40.27 33.90
C ALA A 7 63.32 -40.66 34.80
N LYS A 8 63.06 -39.90 35.86
CA LYS A 8 61.93 -40.16 36.76
C LYS A 8 60.63 -39.92 35.99
N ILE A 9 60.03 -41.00 35.46
CA ILE A 9 58.78 -40.99 34.69
C ILE A 9 57.61 -40.48 35.54
N PHE A 10 57.61 -40.81 36.83
CA PHE A 10 56.59 -40.37 37.78
C PHE A 10 57.25 -39.63 38.95
N GLN A 11 56.72 -38.45 39.27
CA GLN A 11 57.22 -37.65 40.37
C GLN A 11 56.06 -37.09 41.19
N VAL A 12 56.11 -37.33 42.50
CA VAL A 12 55.26 -36.67 43.49
C VAL A 12 56.16 -35.76 44.31
N VAL A 13 55.88 -34.46 44.30
CA VAL A 13 56.63 -33.45 45.06
C VAL A 13 55.68 -32.78 46.03
N GLN A 14 56.11 -32.62 47.27
CA GLN A 14 55.44 -31.78 48.24
C GLN A 14 56.12 -30.40 48.21
N ASN A 15 55.39 -29.37 47.81
CA ASN A 15 55.88 -28.00 47.79
C ASN A 15 54.98 -27.14 48.69
N ASN A 16 55.55 -26.54 49.72
CA ASN A 16 54.86 -25.56 50.58
C ASN A 16 53.49 -26.01 51.12
N SER A 17 53.36 -27.28 51.50
CA SER A 17 52.14 -27.94 52.03
C SER A 17 51.17 -28.51 50.99
N ASP A 18 51.38 -28.23 49.71
CA ASP A 18 50.53 -28.74 48.63
C ASP A 18 51.19 -29.85 47.81
N GLY A 19 50.36 -30.70 47.22
CA GLY A 19 50.80 -31.85 46.43
C GLY A 19 50.92 -31.52 44.95
N LEU A 20 52.03 -31.92 44.34
CA LEU A 20 52.29 -31.82 42.90
C LEU A 20 52.55 -33.22 42.33
N VAL A 21 51.77 -33.62 41.32
CA VAL A 21 51.97 -34.87 40.58
C VAL A 21 52.39 -34.58 39.15
N LYS A 22 53.50 -35.18 38.72
CA LYS A 22 54.03 -35.07 37.36
C LYS A 22 54.23 -36.43 36.71
N VAL A 23 53.88 -36.50 35.44
CA VAL A 23 54.29 -37.58 34.53
C VAL A 23 55.19 -36.97 33.48
N ASN A 24 56.40 -37.50 33.34
CA ASN A 24 57.38 -37.06 32.35
C ASN A 24 57.44 -38.04 31.17
N ASP A 25 57.68 -37.53 29.96
CA ASP A 25 57.99 -38.35 28.79
C ASP A 25 59.41 -38.95 28.87
N ALA A 26 59.77 -39.80 27.90
CA ALA A 26 61.08 -40.45 27.85
C ALA A 26 62.27 -39.47 27.71
N ASN A 27 62.00 -38.22 27.33
CA ASN A 27 62.99 -37.15 27.18
C ASN A 27 63.07 -36.25 28.43
N GLY A 28 62.27 -36.54 29.47
CA GLY A 28 62.22 -35.78 30.72
C GLY A 28 61.28 -34.57 30.69
N ASN A 29 60.49 -34.35 29.62
CA ASN A 29 59.52 -33.26 29.57
C ASN A 29 58.23 -33.66 30.31
N THR A 30 57.63 -32.74 31.07
CA THR A 30 56.36 -33.01 31.75
C THR A 30 55.19 -33.07 30.76
N SER A 31 54.54 -34.22 30.67
CA SER A 31 53.37 -34.49 29.81
C SER A 31 52.04 -34.37 30.55
N VAL A 32 52.04 -34.61 31.86
CA VAL A 32 50.90 -34.39 32.75
C VAL A 32 51.38 -33.69 34.00
N GLN A 33 50.69 -32.63 34.41
CA GLN A 33 50.87 -31.95 35.68
C GLN A 33 49.52 -31.78 36.36
N LEU A 34 49.43 -32.22 37.62
CA LEU A 34 48.28 -31.96 38.49
C LEU A 34 48.78 -31.20 39.71
N ASP A 35 48.27 -29.98 39.87
CA ASP A 35 48.67 -29.05 40.90
C ASP A 35 47.55 -28.88 41.94
N GLY A 36 47.89 -29.03 43.22
CA GLY A 36 46.93 -29.06 44.32
C GLY A 36 46.58 -27.71 44.94
N TYR A 37 47.31 -26.63 44.61
CA TYR A 37 47.14 -25.31 45.25
C TYR A 37 46.42 -24.28 44.36
N SER A 38 45.83 -23.26 45.00
CA SER A 38 45.14 -22.17 44.30
C SER A 38 46.10 -21.34 43.45
N GLY A 39 45.95 -21.38 42.13
CA GLY A 39 46.80 -20.65 41.17
C GLY A 39 47.85 -21.52 40.46
N GLY A 40 47.91 -22.83 40.76
CA GLY A 40 48.68 -23.80 39.99
C GLY A 40 48.11 -24.09 38.61
N SER A 41 48.96 -24.49 37.67
CA SER A 41 48.56 -24.84 36.29
C SER A 41 48.56 -26.36 36.12
N SER A 42 47.37 -26.97 36.11
CA SER A 42 47.20 -28.39 35.77
C SER A 42 46.98 -28.56 34.26
N PHE A 43 47.64 -29.53 33.64
CA PHE A 43 47.51 -29.78 32.21
C PHE A 43 47.77 -31.24 31.84
N VAL A 44 47.23 -31.64 30.70
CA VAL A 44 47.49 -32.92 30.02
C VAL A 44 47.86 -32.58 28.58
N MET A 45 49.07 -32.94 28.14
CA MET A 45 49.58 -32.62 26.80
C MET A 45 49.02 -33.54 25.69
N SER A 46 48.36 -34.65 26.09
CA SER A 46 47.72 -35.61 25.18
C SER A 46 46.20 -35.63 25.40
N LYS A 47 45.50 -36.57 24.75
CA LYS A 47 44.06 -36.76 24.93
C LYS A 47 43.74 -37.20 26.36
N LEU A 48 42.79 -36.55 27.02
CA LEU A 48 42.28 -36.92 28.35
C LEU A 48 40.94 -37.68 28.22
N GLY A 49 40.93 -38.94 28.62
CA GLY A 49 39.72 -39.75 28.74
C GLY A 49 39.23 -39.82 30.18
N VAL A 50 37.97 -39.46 30.44
CA VAL A 50 37.28 -39.68 31.72
C VAL A 50 36.21 -40.74 31.48
N GLY A 51 36.36 -41.94 32.05
CA GLY A 51 35.44 -43.06 31.79
C GLY A 51 35.67 -43.80 30.46
N THR A 52 36.78 -43.52 29.76
CA THR A 52 37.23 -44.25 28.56
C THR A 52 38.74 -44.38 28.55
N SER A 53 39.27 -45.53 28.13
CA SER A 53 40.70 -45.81 27.97
C SER A 53 41.23 -45.52 26.56
N SER A 54 40.36 -45.12 25.63
CA SER A 54 40.74 -44.89 24.22
C SER A 54 40.05 -43.63 23.67
N PRO A 55 40.38 -42.45 24.22
CA PRO A 55 39.74 -41.20 23.83
C PRO A 55 39.98 -40.86 22.36
N GLN A 56 38.92 -40.50 21.63
CA GLN A 56 39.00 -40.09 20.22
C GLN A 56 39.26 -38.60 20.06
N ASP A 57 38.89 -37.79 21.06
CA ASP A 57 39.08 -36.34 21.08
C ASP A 57 40.07 -35.91 22.18
N ALA A 58 40.51 -34.65 22.14
CA ALA A 58 41.44 -34.09 23.13
C ALA A 58 40.93 -34.20 24.57
N LEU A 59 39.61 -34.13 24.78
CA LEU A 59 38.95 -34.44 26.04
C LEU A 59 37.67 -35.23 25.73
N GLN A 60 37.57 -36.46 26.24
CA GLN A 60 36.37 -37.28 26.12
C GLN A 60 35.88 -37.73 27.49
N VAL A 61 34.65 -37.37 27.85
CA VAL A 61 33.97 -37.85 29.06
C VAL A 61 32.88 -38.84 28.65
N ASN A 62 32.99 -40.09 29.10
CA ASN A 62 31.98 -41.13 28.91
C ASN A 62 31.17 -41.29 30.20
N GLY A 63 30.18 -40.40 30.38
CA GLY A 63 29.38 -40.25 31.60
C GLY A 63 28.89 -38.81 31.77
N GLY A 64 28.23 -38.52 32.90
CA GLY A 64 27.82 -37.15 33.24
C GLY A 64 29.00 -36.31 33.77
N ALA A 65 29.11 -35.06 33.32
CA ALA A 65 30.07 -34.09 33.85
C ALA A 65 29.30 -32.89 34.45
N LEU A 66 29.52 -32.62 35.74
CA LEU A 66 28.96 -31.44 36.41
C LEU A 66 30.02 -30.34 36.46
N LEU A 67 29.68 -29.16 35.96
CA LEU A 67 30.51 -27.96 36.04
C LEU A 67 29.94 -27.00 37.07
N LYS A 68 30.71 -26.75 38.13
CA LYS A 68 30.31 -25.82 39.21
C LYS A 68 30.70 -24.37 38.94
N ASP A 69 31.75 -24.18 38.15
CA ASP A 69 32.27 -22.88 37.75
C ASP A 69 32.31 -22.86 36.21
N ARG A 70 33.37 -22.33 35.61
CA ARG A 70 33.48 -22.12 34.16
C ARG A 70 34.15 -23.28 33.40
N LEU A 71 33.63 -23.60 32.20
CA LEU A 71 34.39 -24.28 31.15
C LEU A 71 34.49 -23.40 29.93
N ARG A 72 35.73 -23.11 29.54
CA ARG A 72 36.06 -22.37 28.34
C ARG A 72 36.70 -23.31 27.33
N LEU A 73 36.05 -23.50 26.20
CA LEU A 73 36.61 -24.25 25.06
C LEU A 73 37.22 -23.26 24.08
N MET A 74 38.54 -23.31 23.90
CA MET A 74 39.30 -22.41 23.02
C MET A 74 40.04 -23.20 21.95
N ARG A 75 40.13 -22.66 20.73
CA ARG A 75 41.05 -23.17 19.70
C ARG A 75 42.38 -22.42 19.80
N THR A 76 43.49 -23.11 19.53
CA THR A 76 44.86 -22.54 19.57
C THR A 76 45.13 -21.46 18.52
N SER A 77 44.25 -21.33 17.52
CA SER A 77 44.21 -20.20 16.59
C SER A 77 42.75 -19.90 16.25
N GLY A 78 42.30 -18.65 16.27
CA GLY A 78 40.97 -18.24 15.80
C GLY A 78 39.93 -17.85 16.87
N PRO A 79 38.81 -17.23 16.45
CA PRO A 79 38.03 -16.29 17.27
C PRO A 79 36.89 -16.89 18.12
N ASN A 80 36.65 -18.20 18.06
CA ASN A 80 35.41 -18.82 18.58
C ASN A 80 35.65 -19.55 19.90
N TYR A 81 34.80 -19.28 20.89
CA TYR A 81 34.75 -20.03 22.14
C TYR A 81 33.31 -20.23 22.62
N VAL A 82 33.09 -21.36 23.28
CA VAL A 82 31.86 -21.63 24.02
C VAL A 82 32.21 -21.48 25.49
N ASP A 83 31.55 -20.54 26.17
CA ASP A 83 31.71 -20.29 27.60
C ASP A 83 30.48 -20.82 28.34
N PHE A 84 30.70 -21.92 29.07
CA PHE A 84 29.68 -22.50 29.92
C PHE A 84 29.77 -21.86 31.31
N ASN A 85 28.64 -21.33 31.80
CA ASN A 85 28.46 -20.79 33.15
C ASN A 85 29.18 -19.46 33.45
N SER A 86 29.19 -18.54 32.48
CA SER A 86 29.45 -17.11 32.78
C SER A 86 28.22 -16.52 33.47
N GLY A 87 28.11 -16.68 34.79
CA GLY A 87 26.97 -16.17 35.57
C GLY A 87 25.65 -16.91 35.29
N GLN A 88 25.69 -18.25 35.25
CA GLN A 88 24.56 -19.17 35.02
C GLN A 88 23.98 -19.26 33.60
N ASN A 89 24.49 -18.45 32.65
CA ASN A 89 24.03 -18.47 31.26
C ASN A 89 24.96 -19.31 30.36
N LEU A 90 24.42 -19.77 29.23
CA LEU A 90 25.24 -20.28 28.12
C LEU A 90 25.57 -19.13 27.19
N VAL A 91 26.86 -18.86 26.97
CA VAL A 91 27.29 -17.69 26.19
C VAL A 91 28.21 -18.13 25.05
N PHE A 92 27.86 -17.69 23.83
CA PHE A 92 28.70 -17.73 22.66
C PHE A 92 29.25 -16.34 22.41
N ARG A 93 30.57 -16.25 22.33
CA ARG A 93 31.27 -14.98 22.14
C ARG A 93 32.27 -15.11 21.00
N SER A 94 32.58 -13.98 20.37
CA SER A 94 33.63 -13.88 19.34
C SER A 94 34.65 -12.80 19.71
N ILE A 95 35.90 -12.99 19.26
CA ILE A 95 37.02 -12.06 19.48
C ILE A 95 37.75 -11.86 18.14
N ASP A 96 38.06 -10.63 17.74
CA ASP A 96 38.76 -10.41 16.47
C ASP A 96 40.27 -10.70 16.56
N THR A 97 40.93 -10.42 17.70
CA THR A 97 42.40 -10.64 17.85
C THR A 97 42.91 -10.88 19.27
N THR A 98 42.30 -10.33 20.33
CA THR A 98 42.71 -10.53 21.74
C THR A 98 41.52 -10.59 22.70
N ASP A 99 41.65 -11.36 23.79
CA ASP A 99 40.59 -11.59 24.80
C ASP A 99 39.98 -10.31 25.40
N ALA A 100 40.66 -9.17 25.28
CA ALA A 100 40.23 -7.88 25.82
C ALA A 100 38.93 -7.34 25.17
N ASN A 101 38.56 -7.79 23.95
CA ASN A 101 37.40 -7.29 23.20
C ASN A 101 36.36 -8.37 22.87
N ALA A 102 36.23 -9.35 23.76
CA ALA A 102 35.23 -10.41 23.70
C ALA A 102 33.77 -9.88 23.66
N ALA A 103 33.14 -9.90 22.49
CA ALA A 103 31.73 -9.53 22.34
C ALA A 103 30.82 -10.75 22.51
N THR A 104 29.73 -10.61 23.28
CA THR A 104 28.69 -11.64 23.36
C THR A 104 27.85 -11.59 22.09
N ARG A 105 27.85 -12.69 21.33
CA ARG A 105 27.13 -12.80 20.05
C ARG A 105 25.84 -13.57 20.19
N MET A 106 25.81 -14.58 21.06
CA MET A 106 24.58 -15.27 21.44
C MET A 106 24.62 -15.59 22.93
N ILE A 107 23.49 -15.42 23.61
CA ILE A 107 23.31 -15.81 25.01
C ILE A 107 22.02 -16.63 25.14
N ILE A 108 22.05 -17.69 25.94
CA ILE A 108 20.86 -18.36 26.44
C ILE A 108 20.81 -18.13 27.94
N GLN A 109 19.81 -17.38 28.39
CA GLN A 109 19.59 -17.08 29.79
C GLN A 109 18.98 -18.28 30.54
N THR A 110 19.09 -18.30 31.87
CA THR A 110 18.50 -19.34 32.73
C THR A 110 16.97 -19.47 32.60
N ASN A 111 16.29 -18.40 32.19
CA ASN A 111 14.85 -18.39 31.89
C ASN A 111 14.51 -18.94 30.48
N GLY A 112 15.53 -19.37 29.72
CA GLY A 112 15.42 -19.90 28.36
C GLY A 112 15.34 -18.85 27.24
N ASN A 113 15.51 -17.56 27.54
CA ASN A 113 15.53 -16.51 26.52
C ASN A 113 16.85 -16.53 25.76
N ILE A 114 16.77 -16.41 24.43
CA ILE A 114 17.91 -16.37 23.52
C ILE A 114 18.10 -14.95 23.02
N GLY A 115 19.28 -14.38 23.22
CA GLY A 115 19.66 -13.10 22.63
C GLY A 115 20.72 -13.31 21.57
N VAL A 116 20.54 -12.75 20.38
CA VAL A 116 21.57 -12.64 19.32
C VAL A 116 21.97 -11.18 19.23
N ASN A 117 23.23 -10.90 19.54
CA ASN A 117 23.75 -9.54 19.74
C ASN A 117 23.02 -8.72 20.84
N ASN A 118 22.08 -9.33 21.55
CA ASN A 118 21.35 -8.80 22.70
C ASN A 118 21.79 -9.54 23.97
N THR A 119 22.37 -8.84 24.95
CA THR A 119 22.84 -9.47 26.20
C THR A 119 21.75 -9.56 27.29
N ALA A 120 20.63 -8.86 27.11
CA ALA A 120 19.50 -8.81 28.02
C ALA A 120 18.18 -9.05 27.27
N PRO A 121 18.00 -10.22 26.61
CA PRO A 121 16.78 -10.52 25.87
C PRO A 121 15.55 -10.54 26.79
N ASP A 122 14.57 -9.69 26.49
CA ASP A 122 13.29 -9.56 27.19
C ASP A 122 12.20 -10.50 26.63
N ALA A 123 12.45 -11.10 25.46
CA ALA A 123 11.62 -12.10 24.82
C ALA A 123 12.35 -13.45 24.62
N LYS A 124 11.61 -14.48 24.20
CA LYS A 124 12.18 -15.84 23.98
C LYS A 124 13.30 -15.85 22.95
N LEU A 125 13.21 -15.01 21.93
CA LEU A 125 14.26 -14.72 20.97
C LEU A 125 14.29 -13.21 20.75
N SER A 126 15.43 -12.58 21.05
CA SER A 126 15.69 -11.18 20.73
C SER A 126 16.91 -11.08 19.82
N VAL A 127 16.80 -10.29 18.75
CA VAL A 127 17.86 -10.08 17.76
C VAL A 127 18.06 -8.58 17.62
N ASP A 128 19.18 -8.08 18.10
CA ASP A 128 19.50 -6.65 18.07
C ASP A 128 20.42 -6.33 16.89
N ALA A 129 20.09 -5.30 16.14
CA ALA A 129 20.98 -4.75 15.12
C ALA A 129 22.09 -3.92 15.80
N ASP A 130 23.34 -4.12 15.41
CA ASP A 130 24.45 -3.24 15.79
C ASP A 130 24.58 -2.02 14.86
N ALA A 131 24.02 -2.09 13.65
CA ALA A 131 23.93 -1.01 12.66
C ALA A 131 22.82 -1.32 11.63
N ASP A 132 22.65 -0.47 10.62
CA ASP A 132 21.86 -0.79 9.44
C ASP A 132 22.30 -2.13 8.85
N GLY A 133 21.34 -3.03 8.64
CA GLY A 133 21.67 -4.38 8.20
C GLY A 133 20.54 -5.38 8.36
N ASP A 134 20.77 -6.56 7.80
CA ASP A 134 19.86 -7.68 7.90
C ASP A 134 19.94 -8.34 9.27
N LEU A 135 18.79 -8.58 9.87
CA LEU A 135 18.66 -9.29 11.15
C LEU A 135 18.35 -10.77 10.93
N ILE A 136 17.37 -11.05 10.06
CA ILE A 136 16.96 -12.41 9.72
C ILE A 136 16.86 -12.51 8.20
N ASN A 137 17.65 -13.39 7.61
CA ASN A 137 17.59 -13.71 6.19
C ASN A 137 17.25 -15.18 5.99
N VAL A 138 16.39 -15.46 5.00
CA VAL A 138 16.26 -16.79 4.41
C VAL A 138 16.77 -16.72 2.98
N HIS A 139 17.80 -17.49 2.68
CA HIS A 139 18.40 -17.58 1.36
C HIS A 139 17.82 -18.77 0.58
N THR A 140 17.84 -18.68 -0.74
CA THR A 140 17.72 -19.84 -1.61
C THR A 140 19.09 -20.27 -2.11
N SER A 141 19.20 -21.52 -2.56
CA SER A 141 20.40 -22.02 -3.24
C SER A 141 20.44 -21.65 -4.73
N TYR A 142 19.43 -20.94 -5.25
CA TYR A 142 19.25 -20.73 -6.70
C TYR A 142 20.22 -19.70 -7.28
N THR A 143 20.55 -18.67 -6.51
CA THR A 143 21.67 -17.76 -6.80
C THR A 143 22.46 -17.55 -5.52
N SER A 144 23.73 -17.16 -5.64
CA SER A 144 24.66 -17.09 -4.50
C SER A 144 24.31 -16.07 -3.42
N ASP A 145 23.23 -15.30 -3.58
CA ASP A 145 22.81 -14.29 -2.59
C ASP A 145 21.31 -13.94 -2.63
N ALA A 146 20.44 -14.75 -3.26
CA ALA A 146 19.01 -14.46 -3.28
C ALA A 146 18.37 -14.70 -1.91
N LYS A 147 18.19 -13.62 -1.15
CA LYS A 147 17.41 -13.56 0.09
C LYS A 147 15.93 -13.49 -0.26
N ILE A 148 15.15 -14.54 -0.01
CA ILE A 148 13.71 -14.56 -0.31
C ILE A 148 12.84 -14.03 0.83
N PHE A 149 13.39 -13.96 2.03
CA PHE A 149 12.75 -13.34 3.19
C PHE A 149 13.79 -12.54 3.97
N GLN A 150 13.45 -11.32 4.35
CA GLN A 150 14.32 -10.44 5.11
C GLN A 150 13.55 -9.72 6.22
N VAL A 151 14.12 -9.72 7.41
CA VAL A 151 13.84 -8.75 8.48
C VAL A 151 15.10 -7.92 8.63
N TYR A 152 15.02 -6.61 8.42
CA TYR A 152 16.20 -5.75 8.45
C TYR A 152 15.86 -4.35 8.95
N GLN A 153 16.90 -3.63 9.39
CA GLN A 153 16.82 -2.24 9.82
C GLN A 153 17.51 -1.33 8.80
N SER A 154 16.91 -0.16 8.54
CA SER A 154 17.63 0.97 7.96
C SER A 154 17.23 2.28 8.61
N GLY A 155 18.19 3.01 9.16
CA GLY A 155 17.98 4.15 10.03
C GLY A 155 17.17 3.74 11.27
N THR A 156 16.05 4.43 11.50
CA THR A 156 15.10 4.13 12.59
C THR A 156 13.95 3.22 12.14
N ASN A 157 13.96 2.74 10.89
CA ASN A 157 12.82 2.04 10.29
C ASN A 157 13.09 0.53 10.22
N GLY A 158 12.10 -0.25 10.63
CA GLY A 158 12.09 -1.70 10.47
C GLY A 158 11.39 -2.13 9.18
N TYR A 159 11.90 -3.18 8.54
CA TYR A 159 11.38 -3.71 7.30
C TYR A 159 11.16 -5.21 7.37
N LEU A 160 10.06 -5.66 6.76
CA LEU A 160 9.79 -7.06 6.42
C LEU A 160 9.66 -7.15 4.89
N ARG A 161 10.51 -7.97 4.25
CA ARG A 161 10.54 -8.08 2.78
C ARG A 161 10.46 -9.53 2.31
N LEU A 162 9.70 -9.77 1.26
CA LEU A 162 9.71 -10.98 0.44
C LEU A 162 10.22 -10.65 -0.96
N ASN A 163 11.22 -11.39 -1.41
CA ASN A 163 11.80 -11.25 -2.75
C ASN A 163 11.53 -12.50 -3.60
N ASP A 164 11.60 -12.38 -4.92
CA ASP A 164 11.64 -13.54 -5.80
C ASP A 164 13.02 -14.25 -5.76
N GLY A 165 13.14 -15.38 -6.47
CA GLY A 165 14.39 -16.16 -6.55
C GLY A 165 15.55 -15.45 -7.26
N PHE A 166 15.32 -14.27 -7.82
CA PHE A 166 16.33 -13.41 -8.44
C PHE A 166 16.70 -12.20 -7.56
N GLY A 167 16.06 -12.05 -6.40
CA GLY A 167 16.31 -10.95 -5.47
C GLY A 167 15.48 -9.69 -5.74
N ASN A 168 14.47 -9.74 -6.62
CA ASN A 168 13.55 -8.62 -6.82
C ASN A 168 12.53 -8.55 -5.68
N ASN A 169 12.27 -7.34 -5.18
CA ASN A 169 11.28 -7.10 -4.12
C ASN A 169 9.86 -7.33 -4.65
N ILE A 170 9.10 -8.21 -3.97
CA ILE A 170 7.72 -8.56 -4.31
C ILE A 170 6.74 -7.99 -3.29
N ILE A 171 7.05 -8.12 -1.99
CA ILE A 171 6.22 -7.60 -0.90
C ILE A 171 7.15 -6.94 0.13
N GLN A 172 6.84 -5.71 0.52
CA GLN A 172 7.55 -5.02 1.59
C GLN A 172 6.58 -4.34 2.55
N LEU A 173 6.79 -4.55 3.84
CA LEU A 173 6.19 -3.77 4.91
C LEU A 173 7.29 -2.94 5.56
N ALA A 174 7.03 -1.65 5.75
CA ALA A 174 7.99 -0.71 6.30
C ALA A 174 7.32 0.12 7.39
N GLY A 175 8.02 0.27 8.52
CA GLY A 175 7.63 1.22 9.56
C GLY A 175 8.25 2.58 9.27
N TYR A 176 7.57 3.44 8.51
CA TYR A 176 7.99 4.84 8.35
C TYR A 176 7.35 5.71 9.43
N SER A 177 8.06 6.77 9.82
CA SER A 177 7.57 7.77 10.79
C SER A 177 6.32 8.53 10.33
N GLN A 178 6.00 8.52 9.03
CA GLN A 178 4.88 9.24 8.41
C GLN A 178 3.87 8.30 7.71
N GLY A 179 3.96 6.99 7.92
CA GLY A 179 3.03 6.06 7.28
C GLY A 179 3.40 4.60 7.51
N SER A 180 2.54 3.88 8.21
CA SER A 180 2.67 2.43 8.40
C SER A 180 1.79 1.67 7.41
N SER A 181 2.25 0.48 6.99
CA SER A 181 1.37 -0.53 6.39
C SER A 181 0.87 -1.44 7.51
N TYR A 182 -0.44 -1.47 7.73
CA TYR A 182 -1.07 -2.13 8.87
C TYR A 182 -1.99 -3.27 8.44
N PHE A 183 -1.80 -4.47 8.97
CA PHE A 183 -2.75 -5.58 8.83
C PHE A 183 -3.44 -5.82 10.16
N TYR A 184 -4.75 -5.60 10.23
CA TYR A 184 -5.49 -5.71 11.49
C TYR A 184 -6.89 -6.26 11.28
N ASN A 185 -7.26 -7.30 12.02
CA ASN A 185 -8.58 -7.94 11.94
C ASN A 185 -9.06 -8.20 10.49
N SER A 186 -8.13 -8.67 9.63
CA SER A 186 -8.36 -8.93 8.20
C SER A 186 -8.65 -7.69 7.34
N ASN A 187 -8.23 -6.50 7.79
CA ASN A 187 -8.24 -5.25 7.04
C ASN A 187 -6.79 -4.79 6.77
N VAL A 188 -6.61 -4.01 5.71
CA VAL A 188 -5.33 -3.39 5.32
C VAL A 188 -5.45 -1.87 5.48
N GLY A 189 -4.64 -1.29 6.35
CA GLY A 189 -4.47 0.15 6.51
C GLY A 189 -3.20 0.62 5.80
N ILE A 190 -3.30 1.62 4.93
CA ILE A 190 -2.16 2.32 4.33
C ILE A 190 -2.17 3.75 4.87
N GLY A 191 -1.19 4.09 5.69
CA GLY A 191 -1.12 5.40 6.35
C GLY A 191 -2.01 5.54 7.59
N THR A 192 -2.78 4.50 7.95
CA THR A 192 -3.55 4.41 9.19
C THR A 192 -3.26 3.12 9.97
N THR A 193 -3.30 3.21 11.30
CA THR A 193 -3.12 2.07 12.22
C THR A 193 -4.45 1.56 12.79
N SER A 194 -5.59 2.05 12.29
CA SER A 194 -6.92 1.62 12.75
C SER A 194 -7.92 1.55 11.60
N PRO A 195 -7.69 0.67 10.60
CA PRO A 195 -8.51 0.61 9.39
C PRO A 195 -9.97 0.22 9.72
N ALA A 196 -10.91 1.11 9.42
CA ALA A 196 -12.35 0.92 9.67
C ALA A 196 -13.01 -0.03 8.67
N THR A 197 -12.41 -0.23 7.50
CA THR A 197 -12.91 -1.12 6.44
C THR A 197 -11.81 -2.02 5.88
N LYS A 198 -12.13 -2.89 4.92
CA LYS A 198 -11.20 -3.90 4.37
C LYS A 198 -9.92 -3.31 3.80
N LEU A 199 -10.01 -2.15 3.18
CA LEU A 199 -8.87 -1.35 2.73
C LEU A 199 -9.14 0.09 3.15
N ASP A 200 -8.33 0.60 4.06
CA ASP A 200 -8.42 1.96 4.56
C ASP A 200 -7.13 2.71 4.22
N ILE A 201 -7.26 3.87 3.58
CA ILE A 201 -6.12 4.63 3.07
C ILE A 201 -6.29 6.06 3.57
N GLU A 202 -5.45 6.45 4.52
CA GLU A 202 -5.43 7.78 5.12
C GLU A 202 -4.06 8.41 4.87
N ASP A 203 -4.06 9.67 4.47
CA ASP A 203 -2.86 10.49 4.31
C ASP A 203 -3.15 11.87 4.90
N SER A 204 -2.13 12.49 5.50
CA SER A 204 -2.18 13.90 5.93
C SER A 204 -2.32 14.90 4.78
N ALA A 205 -2.01 14.47 3.55
CA ALA A 205 -2.24 15.19 2.30
C ALA A 205 -3.50 14.65 1.59
N ASP A 206 -3.41 14.42 0.27
CA ASP A 206 -4.52 13.90 -0.53
C ASP A 206 -4.29 12.39 -0.80
N PRO A 207 -5.03 11.46 -0.16
CA PRO A 207 -4.86 10.04 -0.43
C PRO A 207 -5.29 9.72 -1.87
N VAL A 208 -4.50 8.87 -2.53
CA VAL A 208 -4.71 8.48 -3.94
C VAL A 208 -4.68 6.95 -4.08
N VAL A 209 -5.74 6.39 -4.67
CA VAL A 209 -5.71 5.04 -5.25
C VAL A 209 -5.43 5.19 -6.74
N ARG A 210 -4.35 4.56 -7.24
CA ARG A 210 -3.98 4.58 -8.65
C ARG A 210 -3.85 3.16 -9.18
N MET A 211 -4.46 2.88 -10.33
CA MET A 211 -4.06 1.72 -11.13
C MET A 211 -3.69 2.15 -12.53
N GLY A 212 -2.53 1.69 -12.99
CA GLY A 212 -2.00 2.04 -14.30
C GLY A 212 -1.44 0.84 -15.03
N ARG A 213 -1.38 0.95 -16.34
CA ARG A 213 -0.63 0.07 -17.22
C ARG A 213 0.79 0.62 -17.38
N ALA A 214 1.72 -0.25 -17.78
CA ALA A 214 3.09 0.14 -18.10
C ALA A 214 3.17 1.11 -19.30
N ASP A 215 2.10 1.24 -20.09
CA ASP A 215 1.98 2.15 -21.22
C ASP A 215 1.69 3.62 -20.83
N GLY A 216 1.62 3.92 -19.52
CA GLY A 216 1.35 5.27 -19.03
C GLY A 216 -0.13 5.63 -18.88
N THR A 217 -1.04 4.74 -19.26
CA THR A 217 -2.48 4.87 -18.97
C THR A 217 -2.73 4.57 -17.50
N TYR A 218 -3.48 5.43 -16.82
CA TYR A 218 -3.93 5.11 -15.47
C TYR A 218 -5.25 5.79 -15.14
N TRP A 219 -5.96 5.20 -14.18
CA TRP A 219 -6.98 5.93 -13.45
C TRP A 219 -6.49 6.18 -12.03
N ASN A 220 -6.95 7.27 -11.45
CA ASN A 220 -6.81 7.47 -10.03
C ASN A 220 -8.11 7.98 -9.41
N GLN A 221 -8.25 7.68 -8.12
CA GLN A 221 -9.28 8.21 -7.25
C GLN A 221 -8.55 9.01 -6.19
N LYS A 222 -8.85 10.31 -6.10
CA LYS A 222 -8.18 11.25 -5.22
C LYS A 222 -9.20 11.93 -4.32
N VAL A 223 -9.00 11.85 -3.01
CA VAL A 223 -9.72 12.68 -2.06
C VAL A 223 -8.90 13.94 -1.85
N THR A 224 -9.47 15.10 -2.15
CA THR A 224 -8.79 16.39 -1.98
C THR A 224 -9.28 17.12 -0.74
N GLY A 225 -8.40 17.90 -0.10
CA GLY A 225 -8.60 18.61 1.17
C GLY A 225 -9.85 19.52 1.33
N ASN A 226 -10.71 19.66 0.33
CA ASN A 226 -12.00 20.35 0.41
C ASN A 226 -13.21 19.38 0.43
N ASN A 227 -13.06 18.21 1.04
CA ASN A 227 -14.10 17.17 1.08
C ASN A 227 -14.65 16.79 -0.31
N SER A 228 -13.90 17.11 -1.36
CA SER A 228 -14.33 16.94 -2.75
C SER A 228 -13.75 15.62 -3.26
N PHE A 229 -14.65 14.69 -3.54
CA PHE A 229 -14.34 13.48 -4.26
C PHE A 229 -14.09 13.84 -5.73
N ASN A 230 -12.84 13.72 -6.18
CA ASN A 230 -12.50 13.90 -7.59
C ASN A 230 -12.16 12.55 -8.21
N TYR A 231 -12.87 12.21 -9.29
CA TYR A 231 -12.59 11.03 -10.09
C TYR A 231 -12.03 11.48 -11.45
N GLN A 232 -10.84 10.99 -11.80
CA GLN A 232 -10.15 11.40 -13.03
C GLN A 232 -9.65 10.19 -13.82
N LEU A 233 -9.89 10.21 -15.13
CA LEU A 233 -9.26 9.31 -16.10
C LEU A 233 -8.20 10.09 -16.88
N GLN A 234 -6.95 9.62 -16.84
CA GLN A 234 -5.82 10.32 -17.43
C GLN A 234 -4.99 9.39 -18.34
N TYR A 235 -4.41 9.98 -19.38
CA TYR A 235 -3.44 9.30 -20.26
C TYR A 235 -2.29 10.26 -20.58
N ASN A 236 -1.04 9.86 -20.31
CA ASN A 236 0.16 10.68 -20.52
C ASN A 236 0.05 12.11 -19.95
N GLY A 237 -0.54 12.25 -18.77
CA GLY A 237 -0.73 13.53 -18.09
C GLY A 237 -1.89 14.39 -18.62
N SER A 238 -2.66 13.89 -19.60
CA SER A 238 -3.88 14.53 -20.08
C SER A 238 -5.11 13.89 -19.45
N THR A 239 -5.92 14.67 -18.73
CA THR A 239 -7.26 14.26 -18.29
C THR A 239 -8.21 14.25 -19.48
N PHE A 240 -9.02 13.20 -19.64
CA PHE A 240 -10.03 13.12 -20.71
C PHE A 240 -11.45 12.88 -20.19
N PHE A 241 -11.58 12.52 -18.91
CA PHE A 241 -12.84 12.45 -18.17
C PHE A 241 -12.57 12.84 -16.71
N GLU A 242 -13.41 13.70 -16.16
CA GLU A 242 -13.33 14.16 -14.78
C GLU A 242 -14.73 14.35 -14.18
N MET A 243 -14.90 13.96 -12.93
CA MET A 243 -16.04 14.29 -12.09
C MET A 243 -15.57 15.01 -10.83
N HIS A 244 -16.25 16.10 -10.51
CA HIS A 244 -15.94 16.99 -9.39
C HIS A 244 -16.88 16.75 -8.21
N GLY A 245 -16.45 17.19 -7.01
CA GLY A 245 -17.23 17.06 -5.77
C GLY A 245 -18.53 17.87 -5.74
N ASP A 246 -18.72 18.81 -6.66
CA ASP A 246 -19.95 19.61 -6.83
C ASP A 246 -21.00 18.93 -7.74
N GLY A 247 -20.70 17.71 -8.21
CA GLY A 247 -21.54 16.94 -9.15
C GLY A 247 -21.35 17.34 -10.62
N GLY A 248 -20.50 18.34 -10.91
CA GLY A 248 -20.09 18.69 -12.25
C GLY A 248 -19.08 17.68 -12.83
N GLY A 249 -18.87 17.73 -14.14
CA GLY A 249 -17.87 16.91 -14.80
C GLY A 249 -17.51 17.40 -16.18
N TRP A 250 -16.37 16.96 -16.67
CA TRP A 250 -15.86 17.28 -17.99
C TRP A 250 -15.47 16.01 -18.75
N MET A 251 -15.79 15.98 -20.04
CA MET A 251 -15.44 14.88 -20.95
C MET A 251 -15.01 15.46 -22.28
N GLN A 252 -13.85 15.03 -22.80
CA GLN A 252 -13.36 15.49 -24.11
C GLN A 252 -14.18 14.95 -25.29
N GLY A 253 -14.70 13.73 -25.14
CA GLY A 253 -15.41 13.01 -26.19
C GLY A 253 -16.91 13.30 -26.26
N SER A 254 -17.62 12.52 -27.06
CA SER A 254 -19.08 12.55 -27.17
C SER A 254 -19.76 11.60 -26.18
N LEU A 255 -20.92 12.00 -25.66
CA LEU A 255 -21.80 11.14 -24.86
C LEU A 255 -22.84 10.45 -25.76
N ALA A 256 -22.57 9.21 -26.16
CA ALA A 256 -23.55 8.42 -26.91
C ALA A 256 -24.56 7.78 -25.95
N GLN A 257 -25.86 8.00 -26.18
CA GLN A 257 -26.95 7.41 -25.41
C GLN A 257 -27.72 6.40 -26.26
N ASN A 258 -28.10 5.26 -25.68
CA ASN A 258 -28.83 4.20 -26.38
C ASN A 258 -30.16 4.72 -26.96
N SER A 259 -30.35 4.57 -28.26
CA SER A 259 -31.55 5.06 -28.98
C SER A 259 -32.06 4.09 -30.06
N ASP A 260 -31.50 2.87 -30.12
CA ASP A 260 -31.84 1.83 -31.11
C ASP A 260 -33.33 1.44 -31.04
N ARG A 261 -33.98 1.30 -32.21
CA ARG A 261 -35.41 0.95 -32.32
C ARG A 261 -35.74 -0.36 -31.58
N ARG A 262 -34.82 -1.33 -31.55
CA ARG A 262 -35.01 -2.63 -30.87
C ARG A 262 -35.12 -2.50 -29.35
N LEU A 263 -34.62 -1.41 -28.79
CA LEU A 263 -34.67 -1.12 -27.36
C LEU A 263 -35.91 -0.28 -26.98
N LYS A 264 -36.80 0.01 -27.93
CA LYS A 264 -37.97 0.88 -27.77
C LYS A 264 -39.26 0.14 -28.15
N ARG A 265 -40.36 0.51 -27.48
CA ARG A 265 -41.73 0.06 -27.78
C ARG A 265 -42.67 1.24 -27.73
N ASN A 266 -43.84 1.15 -28.38
CA ASN A 266 -44.85 2.20 -28.42
C ASN A 266 -44.27 3.55 -28.89
N ILE A 267 -43.61 3.53 -30.05
CA ILE A 267 -42.96 4.72 -30.61
C ILE A 267 -44.01 5.57 -31.32
N GLU A 268 -44.30 6.75 -30.78
CA GLU A 268 -45.27 7.71 -31.31
C GLU A 268 -44.60 9.07 -31.54
N THR A 269 -45.12 9.86 -32.49
CA THR A 269 -44.69 11.24 -32.70
C THR A 269 -45.20 12.11 -31.56
N ILE A 270 -44.37 13.06 -31.09
CA ILE A 270 -44.74 13.97 -29.99
C ILE A 270 -45.81 14.96 -30.49
N PRO A 271 -47.01 14.98 -29.90
CA PRO A 271 -48.07 15.88 -30.33
C PRO A 271 -47.98 17.25 -29.63
N SER A 272 -48.50 18.29 -30.27
CA SER A 272 -48.66 19.65 -29.68
C SER A 272 -47.34 20.22 -29.14
N ALA A 273 -46.23 19.90 -29.79
CA ALA A 273 -44.89 20.18 -29.30
C ALA A 273 -44.64 21.68 -29.15
N LEU A 274 -45.13 22.53 -30.07
CA LEU A 274 -45.02 23.98 -29.98
C LEU A 274 -45.80 24.56 -28.79
N LYS A 275 -47.00 24.03 -28.55
CA LYS A 275 -47.80 24.40 -27.38
C LYS A 275 -47.14 23.96 -26.07
N THR A 276 -46.47 22.82 -26.07
CA THR A 276 -45.74 22.30 -24.90
C THR A 276 -44.55 23.18 -24.58
N ILE A 277 -43.66 23.45 -25.54
CA ILE A 277 -42.44 24.24 -25.29
C ILE A 277 -42.73 25.71 -24.99
N SER A 278 -43.83 26.27 -25.51
CA SER A 278 -44.25 27.65 -25.21
C SER A 278 -44.72 27.87 -23.76
N GLN A 279 -45.02 26.79 -23.03
CA GLN A 279 -45.34 26.87 -21.60
C GLN A 279 -44.09 26.84 -20.71
N LEU A 280 -42.92 26.50 -21.27
CA LEU A 280 -41.68 26.37 -20.51
C LEU A 280 -41.00 27.73 -20.36
N ARG A 281 -40.45 27.99 -19.18
CA ARG A 281 -39.75 29.24 -18.86
C ARG A 281 -38.27 28.97 -18.64
N GLY A 282 -37.44 29.44 -19.58
CA GLY A 282 -35.99 29.49 -19.38
C GLY A 282 -35.63 30.50 -18.30
N VAL A 283 -34.73 30.12 -17.38
CA VAL A 283 -34.31 30.97 -16.26
C VAL A 283 -32.79 31.10 -16.19
N LYS A 284 -32.34 32.20 -15.61
CA LYS A 284 -30.97 32.43 -15.18
C LYS A 284 -30.93 32.37 -13.66
N TYR A 285 -30.02 31.60 -13.08
CA TYR A 285 -29.98 31.37 -11.63
C TYR A 285 -28.55 31.22 -11.11
N GLN A 286 -28.40 31.42 -9.81
CA GLN A 286 -27.18 31.10 -9.05
C GLN A 286 -27.57 30.13 -7.95
N TRP A 287 -26.64 29.24 -7.60
CA TRP A 287 -26.85 28.31 -6.50
C TRP A 287 -26.81 29.01 -5.14
N ARG A 288 -27.67 28.58 -4.21
CA ARG A 288 -27.73 29.09 -2.83
C ARG A 288 -26.65 28.42 -1.96
N GLN A 289 -25.37 28.69 -2.23
CA GLN A 289 -24.25 28.03 -1.54
C GLN A 289 -24.25 28.29 -0.03
N ASP A 290 -24.58 29.51 0.39
CA ASP A 290 -24.59 29.88 1.82
C ASP A 290 -25.65 29.11 2.61
N GLU A 291 -26.79 28.80 1.97
CA GLU A 291 -27.87 28.02 2.56
C GLU A 291 -27.61 26.51 2.47
N PHE A 292 -26.80 26.07 1.50
CA PHE A 292 -26.51 24.65 1.23
C PHE A 292 -25.01 24.37 1.06
N PRO A 293 -24.17 24.64 2.09
CA PRO A 293 -22.71 24.53 1.97
C PRO A 293 -22.21 23.11 1.67
N ASN A 294 -22.95 22.09 2.14
CA ASN A 294 -22.62 20.67 1.92
C ASN A 294 -22.92 20.17 0.50
N ARG A 295 -23.52 21.01 -0.36
CA ARG A 295 -23.76 20.67 -1.79
C ARG A 295 -22.59 21.05 -2.69
N HIS A 296 -21.65 21.85 -2.17
CA HIS A 296 -20.44 22.26 -2.88
C HIS A 296 -20.68 22.96 -4.23
N PHE A 297 -21.86 23.55 -4.45
CA PHE A 297 -22.19 24.21 -5.70
C PHE A 297 -21.19 25.31 -6.10
N ASP A 298 -21.00 25.52 -7.40
CA ASP A 298 -20.16 26.58 -7.93
C ASP A 298 -20.87 27.96 -7.93
N ALA A 299 -20.08 29.05 -7.93
CA ALA A 299 -20.57 30.43 -7.80
C ALA A 299 -20.95 31.08 -9.14
N LYS A 300 -20.93 30.34 -10.23
CA LYS A 300 -21.23 30.89 -11.55
C LYS A 300 -22.73 31.06 -11.71
N THR A 301 -23.08 31.86 -12.69
CA THR A 301 -24.46 32.00 -13.09
C THR A 301 -24.80 30.99 -14.19
N HIS A 302 -25.87 30.24 -13.97
CA HIS A 302 -26.31 29.15 -14.81
C HIS A 302 -27.58 29.53 -15.59
N LEU A 303 -27.78 28.87 -16.72
CA LEU A 303 -29.03 28.91 -17.48
C LEU A 303 -29.69 27.54 -17.39
N GLY A 304 -31.01 27.51 -17.24
CA GLY A 304 -31.73 26.25 -17.15
C GLY A 304 -33.22 26.43 -16.92
N PHE A 305 -33.81 25.48 -16.23
CA PHE A 305 -35.23 25.44 -15.88
C PHE A 305 -35.43 25.18 -14.39
N VAL A 306 -36.60 25.57 -13.88
CA VAL A 306 -37.06 25.16 -12.55
C VAL A 306 -37.75 23.80 -12.69
N ALA A 307 -37.23 22.76 -12.02
CA ALA A 307 -37.73 21.40 -12.16
C ALA A 307 -39.23 21.27 -11.88
N GLN A 308 -39.74 21.98 -10.88
CA GLN A 308 -41.16 21.99 -10.51
C GLN A 308 -42.07 22.65 -11.57
N GLU A 309 -41.52 23.57 -12.38
CA GLU A 309 -42.25 24.16 -13.50
C GLU A 309 -42.30 23.18 -14.68
N ILE A 310 -41.19 22.50 -14.97
CA ILE A 310 -41.13 21.44 -15.98
C ILE A 310 -42.09 20.31 -15.62
N GLU A 311 -42.12 19.87 -14.35
CA GLU A 311 -42.93 18.74 -13.89
C GLU A 311 -44.43 18.90 -14.20
N ARG A 312 -44.94 20.14 -14.19
CA ARG A 312 -46.35 20.42 -14.49
C ARG A 312 -46.72 20.20 -15.96
N VAL A 313 -45.74 20.27 -16.87
CA VAL A 313 -45.93 20.21 -18.33
C VAL A 313 -45.36 18.92 -18.91
N LEU A 314 -44.19 18.50 -18.45
CA LEU A 314 -43.39 17.35 -18.90
C LEU A 314 -42.89 16.55 -17.67
N PRO A 315 -43.79 15.93 -16.89
CA PRO A 315 -43.41 15.19 -15.69
C PRO A 315 -42.40 14.06 -15.96
N GLU A 316 -42.42 13.47 -17.16
CA GLU A 316 -41.50 12.41 -17.58
C GLU A 316 -40.04 12.85 -17.69
N LEU A 317 -39.77 14.16 -17.77
CA LEU A 317 -38.41 14.70 -17.78
C LEU A 317 -37.88 15.02 -16.39
N VAL A 318 -38.69 14.90 -15.34
CA VAL A 318 -38.32 15.25 -13.98
C VAL A 318 -38.15 13.98 -13.14
N SER A 319 -37.07 13.94 -12.37
CA SER A 319 -36.79 12.85 -11.43
C SER A 319 -36.53 13.42 -10.04
N GLU A 320 -37.03 12.76 -9.01
CA GLU A 320 -36.80 13.13 -7.61
C GLU A 320 -35.76 12.19 -6.99
N GLY A 321 -34.70 12.78 -6.42
CA GLY A 321 -33.65 12.04 -5.73
C GLY A 321 -34.12 11.48 -4.39
N SER A 322 -33.34 10.58 -3.81
CA SER A 322 -33.60 10.04 -2.46
C SER A 322 -33.54 11.10 -1.35
N ASP A 323 -32.96 12.26 -1.65
CA ASP A 323 -32.89 13.44 -0.79
C ASP A 323 -34.08 14.40 -0.97
N GLY A 324 -35.05 14.06 -1.83
CA GLY A 324 -36.26 14.85 -2.10
C GLY A 324 -36.07 16.01 -3.10
N TYR A 325 -34.89 16.18 -3.69
CA TYR A 325 -34.65 17.24 -4.67
C TYR A 325 -34.94 16.75 -6.09
N LYS A 326 -35.55 17.63 -6.91
CA LYS A 326 -35.92 17.31 -8.29
C LYS A 326 -34.84 17.75 -9.28
N SER A 327 -34.59 16.93 -10.30
CA SER A 327 -33.66 17.17 -11.40
C SER A 327 -34.35 16.99 -12.77
N VAL A 328 -33.81 17.61 -13.82
CA VAL A 328 -34.40 17.61 -15.17
C VAL A 328 -33.48 16.89 -16.16
N THR A 329 -34.06 16.00 -16.96
CA THR A 329 -33.39 15.38 -18.12
C THR A 329 -33.43 16.31 -19.33
N TYR A 330 -32.49 17.26 -19.39
CA TYR A 330 -32.45 18.31 -20.43
C TYR A 330 -32.48 17.77 -21.87
N ASN A 331 -31.80 16.65 -22.14
CA ASN A 331 -31.76 16.06 -23.49
C ASN A 331 -33.14 15.63 -24.02
N GLY A 332 -34.10 15.36 -23.13
CA GLY A 332 -35.47 15.01 -23.52
C GLY A 332 -36.25 16.17 -24.13
N ILE A 333 -35.81 17.42 -23.93
CA ILE A 333 -36.45 18.61 -24.53
C ILE A 333 -36.12 18.70 -26.03
N MET A 334 -34.96 18.21 -26.46
CA MET A 334 -34.49 18.31 -27.86
C MET A 334 -35.47 17.71 -28.89
N PRO A 335 -35.98 16.46 -28.75
CA PRO A 335 -36.95 15.94 -29.69
C PRO A 335 -38.28 16.72 -29.70
N ILE A 336 -38.68 17.31 -28.57
CA ILE A 336 -39.87 18.17 -28.51
C ILE A 336 -39.62 19.46 -29.31
N LEU A 337 -38.44 20.07 -29.19
CA LEU A 337 -38.08 21.25 -29.98
C LEU A 337 -38.09 20.94 -31.49
N VAL A 338 -37.64 19.74 -31.90
CA VAL A 338 -37.69 19.32 -33.32
C VAL A 338 -39.12 19.29 -33.83
N GLU A 339 -40.05 18.65 -33.10
CA GLU A 339 -41.46 18.63 -33.52
C GLU A 339 -42.11 20.01 -33.41
N ALA A 340 -41.73 20.85 -32.44
CA ALA A 340 -42.23 22.21 -32.31
C ALA A 340 -41.83 23.10 -33.50
N VAL A 341 -40.59 22.96 -33.99
CA VAL A 341 -40.12 23.68 -35.18
C VAL A 341 -40.88 23.21 -36.43
N LYS A 342 -41.19 21.91 -36.55
CA LYS A 342 -42.02 21.39 -37.65
C LYS A 342 -43.44 21.95 -37.60
N GLU A 343 -44.06 21.95 -36.42
CA GLU A 343 -45.38 22.57 -36.21
C GLU A 343 -45.37 24.06 -36.55
N GLN A 344 -44.32 24.80 -36.12
CA GLN A 344 -44.14 26.20 -36.44
C GLN A 344 -43.97 26.43 -37.94
N GLN A 345 -43.19 25.59 -38.63
CA GLN A 345 -42.98 25.66 -40.08
C GLN A 345 -44.29 25.47 -40.84
N GLN A 346 -45.13 24.52 -40.42
CA GLN A 346 -46.44 24.32 -41.02
C GLN A 346 -47.36 25.54 -40.84
N GLN A 347 -47.31 26.20 -39.67
CA GLN A 347 -48.06 27.45 -39.46
C GLN A 347 -47.57 28.57 -40.37
N ILE A 348 -46.26 28.68 -40.59
CA ILE A 348 -45.66 29.68 -41.49
C ILE A 348 -46.13 29.43 -42.93
N GLU A 349 -46.08 28.19 -43.41
CA GLU A 349 -46.54 27.83 -44.77
C GLU A 349 -48.03 28.11 -44.96
N THR A 350 -48.84 27.82 -43.93
CA THR A 350 -50.28 28.11 -43.93
C THR A 350 -50.54 29.62 -44.02
N LEU A 351 -49.82 30.42 -43.22
CA LEU A 351 -49.94 31.88 -43.24
C LEU A 351 -49.49 32.48 -44.57
N GLN A 352 -48.42 31.94 -45.18
CA GLN A 352 -47.96 32.37 -46.50
C GLN A 352 -49.03 32.10 -47.58
N ALA A 353 -49.60 30.90 -47.60
CA ALA A 353 -50.68 30.57 -48.53
C ALA A 353 -51.92 31.46 -48.35
N GLN A 354 -52.29 31.76 -47.11
CA GLN A 354 -53.39 32.70 -46.81
C GLN A 354 -53.09 34.12 -47.30
N ASN A 355 -51.85 34.60 -47.11
CA ASN A 355 -51.43 35.91 -47.60
C ASN A 355 -51.43 35.99 -49.13
N GLU A 356 -51.02 34.94 -49.83
CA GLU A 356 -51.08 34.86 -51.29
C GLU A 356 -52.53 34.88 -51.80
N ALA A 357 -53.42 34.10 -51.17
CA ALA A 357 -54.84 34.09 -51.51
C ALA A 357 -55.49 35.47 -51.26
N LEU A 358 -55.15 36.12 -50.15
CA LEU A 358 -55.64 37.47 -49.85
C LEU A 358 -55.11 38.50 -50.84
N ALA A 359 -53.84 38.44 -51.22
CA ALA A 359 -53.25 39.31 -52.22
C ALA A 359 -53.95 39.15 -53.59
N GLU A 360 -54.30 37.93 -53.97
CA GLU A 360 -55.04 37.67 -55.20
C GLU A 360 -56.47 38.20 -55.15
N SER A 361 -57.18 38.02 -54.03
CA SER A 361 -58.51 38.61 -53.83
C SER A 361 -58.48 40.14 -53.93
N LEU A 362 -57.47 40.78 -53.35
CA LEU A 362 -57.29 42.24 -53.45
C LEU A 362 -57.04 42.69 -54.90
N ARG A 363 -56.23 41.94 -55.69
CA ARG A 363 -56.03 42.24 -57.11
C ARG A 363 -57.33 42.17 -57.90
N GLN A 364 -58.16 41.15 -57.64
CA GLN A 364 -59.45 40.98 -58.30
C GLN A 364 -60.41 42.13 -57.97
N ILE A 365 -60.49 42.53 -56.69
CA ILE A 365 -61.30 43.67 -56.26
C ILE A 365 -60.83 44.96 -56.92
N GLN A 366 -59.50 45.21 -56.97
CA GLN A 366 -58.96 46.40 -57.64
C GLN A 366 -59.28 46.42 -59.14
N ALA A 367 -59.20 45.27 -59.81
CA ALA A 367 -59.56 45.16 -61.22
C ALA A 367 -61.06 45.46 -61.45
N GLN A 368 -61.94 44.94 -60.60
CA GLN A 368 -63.38 45.22 -60.65
C GLN A 368 -63.68 46.70 -60.39
N LEU A 369 -63.00 47.32 -59.41
CA LEU A 369 -63.16 48.74 -59.10
C LEU A 369 -62.74 49.62 -60.28
N ASN A 370 -61.61 49.30 -60.92
CA ASN A 370 -61.14 50.03 -62.10
C ASN A 370 -62.14 49.93 -63.26
N GLN A 371 -62.72 48.74 -63.51
CA GLN A 371 -63.77 48.56 -64.52
C GLN A 371 -65.03 49.39 -64.23
N LEU A 372 -65.46 49.47 -62.96
CA LEU A 372 -66.60 50.31 -62.56
C LEU A 372 -66.31 51.80 -62.73
N MET A 373 -65.10 52.24 -62.38
CA MET A 373 -64.66 53.63 -62.55
C MET A 373 -64.63 54.03 -64.03
N GLU A 374 -64.06 53.19 -64.91
CA GLU A 374 -64.03 53.43 -66.35
C GLU A 374 -65.44 53.45 -66.97
N GLY A 375 -66.34 52.56 -66.54
CA GLY A 375 -67.74 52.53 -67.02
C GLY A 375 -68.61 53.70 -66.53
N SER A 376 -68.20 54.41 -65.48
CA SER A 376 -68.92 55.57 -64.94
C SER A 376 -68.50 56.92 -65.54
N GLY A 377 -67.36 56.97 -66.27
CA GLY A 377 -66.85 58.18 -66.93
C GLY A 377 -67.35 58.42 -68.35
N THR A 378 -68.26 57.58 -68.88
CA THR A 378 -68.76 57.64 -70.28
C THR A 378 -70.25 58.03 -70.39
N ARG A 379 -70.72 58.97 -69.57
CA ARG A 379 -72.05 59.58 -69.73
C ARG A 379 -71.99 61.09 -69.83
#